data_AF-A0A8I0BAZ7-F1
#
_entry.id   AF-A0A8I0BAZ7-F1
#
_cell.length_a   1.000
_cell.length_b   1.000
_cell.length_c   1.000
_cell.angle_alpha   90.00
_cell.angle_beta   90.00
_cell.angle_gamma   90.00
#
_symmetry.space_group_name_H-M   'P 1'
#
loop_
_entity.id
_entity.type
_entity.pdbx_description
1 polymer ?
#
loop_
_entity_poly.entity_id
_entity_poly.type
_entity_poly.pdbx_seq_one_letter_code
_entity_poly.pdbx_strand_id
1 'polypeptide(L)'
;MKKIFTLLVVALLGLSVQAQTVTITKKDGSVVTFQAGEIRNIQFAPSAAKPDTTVIRELTGYLMVTSGFFPSTYYGDAAKMKVMMVEKQQLVQFSDPMWGTGLFNITLTKGQISGSGKLAVPNQHGGGVKEYDATMSGKMTEIAISIPTLMGGTTITWHNGKPAPAVKIAGSYQGDDKINVGGMFPYTSADKVTYKVEANADGTINLVVPEVKYNGTVMGDLTLGTYTIKNIPYDETQKAFVKAYKDDNIKFLFTIVKDGNTTQKEYTFDKPLCKVMVSKDDKGVFVVNNTYQMGAMPMLINGTFKSSK
;
A
#
# COMPACT_ATOMS: atom_id res chain seq x y z
N MET A 1 21.52 35.24 7.19
CA MET A 1 21.91 33.91 7.74
C MET A 1 21.09 33.62 8.99
N LYS A 2 20.05 32.78 8.92
CA LYS A 2 19.31 32.33 10.12
C LYS A 2 20.06 31.11 10.68
N LYS A 3 20.79 31.28 11.79
CA LYS A 3 21.57 30.23 12.45
C LYS A 3 20.64 29.33 13.26
N ILE A 4 20.71 28.02 13.03
CA ILE A 4 20.12 26.99 13.88
C ILE A 4 21.01 26.91 15.13
N PHE A 5 20.45 27.18 16.31
CA PHE A 5 21.16 27.01 17.57
C PHE A 5 21.03 25.56 18.01
N THR A 6 22.11 24.78 17.87
CA THR A 6 22.25 23.48 18.54
C THR A 6 22.70 23.76 19.98
N LEU A 7 21.88 23.36 20.95
CA LEU A 7 22.25 23.49 22.37
C LEU A 7 23.21 22.36 22.73
N LEU A 8 24.48 22.68 22.99
CA LEU A 8 25.45 21.74 23.56
C LEU A 8 25.28 21.76 25.08
N VAL A 9 24.64 20.73 25.64
CA VAL A 9 24.60 20.54 27.10
C VAL A 9 25.94 19.94 27.52
N VAL A 10 26.86 20.77 28.00
CA VAL A 10 28.05 20.28 28.69
C VAL A 10 27.61 19.82 30.07
N ALA A 11 27.55 18.51 30.28
CA ALA A 11 27.40 17.93 31.60
C ALA A 11 28.69 18.18 32.40
N LEU A 12 28.68 19.13 33.33
CA LEU A 12 29.70 19.19 34.38
C LEU A 12 29.32 18.20 35.48
N LEU A 13 29.87 16.99 35.40
CA LEU A 13 29.95 16.09 36.55
C LEU A 13 31.10 16.54 37.44
N GLY A 14 30.77 16.81 38.71
CA GLY A 14 31.70 16.80 39.84
C GLY A 14 32.71 17.93 39.88
N LEU A 15 32.44 18.93 40.72
CA LEU A 15 33.35 19.47 41.74
C LEU A 15 32.61 20.57 42.51
N SER A 16 32.77 20.55 43.82
CA SER A 16 32.11 21.43 44.78
C SER A 16 32.46 22.92 44.60
N VAL A 17 31.50 23.75 45.04
CA VAL A 17 31.60 25.16 45.48
C VAL A 17 31.29 26.26 44.43
N GLN A 18 30.37 27.15 44.87
CA GLN A 18 29.87 28.41 44.30
C GLN A 18 28.68 28.35 43.33
N ALA A 19 27.74 29.30 43.54
CA ALA A 19 26.57 29.50 42.72
C ALA A 19 26.98 29.66 41.24
N GLN A 20 26.58 28.69 40.42
CA GLN A 20 26.85 28.73 38.99
C GLN A 20 25.94 29.79 38.37
N THR A 21 26.50 30.63 37.49
CA THR A 21 25.71 31.62 36.75
C THR A 21 25.40 31.11 35.34
N VAL A 22 24.23 31.46 34.82
CA VAL A 22 23.84 31.24 33.42
C VAL A 22 23.92 32.57 32.70
N THR A 23 24.79 32.65 31.70
CA THR A 23 24.99 33.87 30.91
C THR A 23 24.39 33.71 29.51
N ILE A 24 23.43 34.58 29.17
CA ILE A 24 22.80 34.67 27.85
C ILE A 24 23.34 35.92 27.15
N THR A 25 24.10 35.72 26.07
CA THR A 25 24.54 36.81 25.21
C THR A 25 23.54 37.01 24.08
N LYS A 26 22.93 38.20 24.00
CA LYS A 26 21.98 38.58 22.95
C LYS A 26 22.71 38.98 21.67
N LYS A 27 21.97 38.99 20.56
CA LYS A 27 22.50 39.36 19.23
C LYS A 27 22.97 40.82 19.13
N ASP A 28 22.42 41.69 19.97
CA ASP A 28 22.84 43.09 20.09
C ASP A 28 24.12 43.26 20.94
N GLY A 29 24.71 42.16 21.41
CA GLY A 29 25.90 42.16 22.27
C GLY A 29 25.59 42.37 23.74
N SER A 30 24.35 42.65 24.12
CA SER A 30 23.98 42.74 25.54
C SER A 30 23.99 41.37 26.20
N VAL A 31 24.41 41.34 27.46
CA VAL A 31 24.59 40.11 28.23
C VAL A 31 23.63 40.13 29.41
N VAL A 32 22.95 39.00 29.65
CA VAL A 32 22.09 38.79 30.82
C VAL A 32 22.61 37.60 31.59
N THR A 33 22.87 37.78 32.88
CA THR A 33 23.41 36.73 33.75
C THR A 33 22.42 36.44 34.87
N PHE A 34 22.11 35.17 35.09
CA PHE A 34 21.21 34.67 36.14
C PHE A 34 21.98 33.79 37.10
N GLN A 35 21.61 33.76 38.39
CA GLN A 35 22.09 32.70 39.28
C GLN A 35 21.31 31.42 38.96
N ALA A 36 22.00 30.27 38.89
CA ALA A 36 21.34 29.00 38.55
C ALA A 36 20.19 28.65 39.51
N GLY A 37 20.29 29.03 40.79
CA GLY A 37 19.23 28.83 41.79
C GLY A 37 17.96 29.66 41.57
N GLU A 38 18.00 30.69 40.73
CA GLU A 38 16.86 31.56 40.43
C GLU A 38 16.02 31.04 39.24
N ILE A 39 16.55 30.06 38.49
CA ILE A 39 15.93 29.59 37.26
C ILE A 39 14.99 28.43 37.57
N ARG A 40 13.67 28.68 37.52
CA ARG A 40 12.65 27.63 37.66
C ARG A 40 12.34 26.92 36.34
N ASN A 41 12.33 27.64 35.20
CA ASN A 41 12.07 27.12 33.86
C ASN A 41 12.55 28.12 32.79
N ILE A 42 12.84 27.64 31.57
CA ILE A 42 13.13 28.47 30.38
C ILE A 42 12.09 28.12 29.30
N GLN A 43 11.30 29.10 28.86
CA GLN A 43 10.26 28.91 27.86
C GLN A 43 10.47 29.84 26.66
N PHE A 44 10.43 29.28 25.45
CA PHE A 44 10.50 30.04 24.21
C PHE A 44 9.09 30.30 23.68
N ALA A 45 8.73 31.57 23.48
CA ALA A 45 7.50 31.92 22.79
C ALA A 45 7.71 31.85 21.27
N PRO A 46 6.78 31.27 20.49
CA PRO A 46 6.84 31.35 19.03
C PRO A 46 6.77 32.82 18.58
N SER A 47 7.61 33.20 17.61
CA SER A 47 7.64 34.56 17.07
C SER A 47 6.26 34.93 16.49
N ALA A 48 5.80 36.16 16.76
CA ALA A 48 4.55 36.71 16.23
C ALA A 48 4.55 36.92 14.70
N ALA A 49 5.70 36.84 14.03
CA ALA A 49 5.76 36.81 12.58
C ALA A 49 5.57 35.37 12.10
N LYS A 50 4.31 34.98 11.80
CA LYS A 50 4.08 33.83 10.93
C LYS A 50 4.83 34.11 9.62
N PRO A 51 5.69 33.20 9.14
CA PRO A 51 6.17 33.29 7.76
C PRO A 51 4.95 33.50 6.86
N ASP A 52 5.01 34.45 5.92
CA ASP A 52 3.94 34.62 4.94
C ASP A 52 3.82 33.32 4.14
N THR A 53 2.86 32.48 4.57
CA THR A 53 2.68 31.12 4.11
C THR A 53 1.46 31.15 3.23
N THR A 54 1.69 31.22 1.93
CA THR A 54 0.61 31.19 0.95
C THR A 54 0.42 29.74 0.50
N VAL A 55 -0.79 29.22 0.68
CA VAL A 55 -1.17 27.92 0.10
C VAL A 55 -1.46 28.15 -1.38
N ILE A 56 -0.68 27.52 -2.25
CA ILE A 56 -0.88 27.64 -3.70
C ILE A 56 -1.96 26.65 -4.17
N ARG A 57 -1.90 25.42 -3.68
CA ARG A 57 -2.77 24.33 -4.13
C ARG A 57 -2.83 23.20 -3.11
N GLU A 58 -3.98 22.55 -3.03
CA GLU A 58 -4.16 21.26 -2.36
C GLU A 58 -4.63 20.24 -3.40
N LEU A 59 -4.02 19.06 -3.38
CA LEU A 59 -4.28 17.96 -4.30
C LEU A 59 -4.59 16.71 -3.48
N THR A 60 -5.59 15.96 -3.91
CA THR A 60 -5.89 14.63 -3.37
C THR A 60 -5.35 13.56 -4.31
N GLY A 61 -5.03 12.41 -3.76
CA GLY A 61 -4.52 11.30 -4.54
C GLY A 61 -4.51 10.00 -3.75
N TYR A 62 -3.98 8.97 -4.38
CA TYR A 62 -3.88 7.65 -3.77
C TYR A 62 -2.43 7.17 -3.66
N LEU A 63 -2.23 6.20 -2.77
CA LEU A 63 -0.90 5.67 -2.46
C LEU A 63 -0.72 4.26 -2.98
N MET A 64 0.41 4.07 -3.66
CA MET A 64 1.05 2.79 -3.84
C MET A 64 2.34 2.79 -3.02
N VAL A 65 2.54 1.80 -2.15
CA VAL A 65 3.73 1.75 -1.28
C VAL A 65 4.49 0.46 -1.50
N THR A 66 5.80 0.57 -1.63
CA THR A 66 6.75 -0.54 -1.70
C THR A 66 7.72 -0.46 -0.55
N SER A 67 8.09 -1.60 0.02
CA SER A 67 9.17 -1.68 1.01
C SER A 67 10.09 -2.86 0.72
N GLY A 68 11.18 -2.98 1.49
CA GLY A 68 12.02 -4.18 1.46
C GLY A 68 11.28 -5.47 1.91
N PHE A 69 10.09 -5.34 2.52
CA PHE A 69 9.32 -6.47 3.03
C PHE A 69 8.08 -6.82 2.20
N PHE A 70 7.62 -5.92 1.34
CA PHE A 70 6.41 -6.17 0.53
C PHE A 70 6.44 -5.42 -0.81
N PRO A 71 5.83 -5.99 -1.86
CA PRO A 71 5.77 -5.37 -3.17
C PRO A 71 4.85 -4.15 -3.20
N SER A 72 4.84 -3.39 -4.29
CA SER A 72 3.94 -2.25 -4.48
C SER A 72 2.48 -2.62 -4.18
N THR A 73 1.91 -1.97 -3.16
CA THR A 73 0.58 -2.28 -2.60
C THR A 73 -0.24 -1.00 -2.47
N TYR A 74 -1.53 -1.09 -2.77
CA TYR A 74 -2.48 0.02 -2.62
C TYR A 74 -2.81 0.30 -1.15
N TYR A 75 -2.69 1.56 -0.71
CA TYR A 75 -2.92 1.98 0.68
C TYR A 75 -4.05 3.00 0.87
N GLY A 76 -4.86 3.24 -0.17
CA GLY A 76 -6.02 4.12 -0.08
C GLY A 76 -5.84 5.47 -0.81
N ASP A 77 -6.89 6.27 -0.77
CA ASP A 77 -7.07 7.55 -1.47
C ASP A 77 -7.27 8.74 -0.52
N ALA A 78 -6.84 8.59 0.74
CA ALA A 78 -6.88 9.64 1.76
C ALA A 78 -5.70 10.63 1.67
N ALA A 79 -4.68 10.31 0.87
CA ALA A 79 -3.45 11.07 0.82
C ALA A 79 -3.62 12.44 0.14
N LYS A 80 -2.92 13.44 0.69
CA LYS A 80 -2.96 14.82 0.20
C LYS A 80 -1.57 15.39 0.01
N MET A 81 -1.45 16.24 -1.00
CA MET A 81 -0.29 17.09 -1.26
C MET A 81 -0.72 18.54 -1.21
N LYS A 82 -0.14 19.32 -0.31
CA LYS A 82 -0.39 20.75 -0.15
C LYS A 82 0.86 21.53 -0.52
N VAL A 83 0.78 22.26 -1.63
CA VAL A 83 1.87 23.09 -2.16
C VAL A 83 1.78 24.48 -1.55
N MET A 84 2.89 24.96 -1.00
CA MET A 84 2.96 26.22 -0.26
C MET A 84 4.15 27.05 -0.73
N MET A 85 4.00 28.37 -0.68
CA MET A 85 5.10 29.32 -0.69
C MET A 85 5.32 29.82 0.73
N VAL A 86 6.57 29.77 1.18
CA VAL A 86 6.99 30.44 2.41
C VAL A 86 8.11 31.39 2.06
N GLU A 87 7.85 32.69 2.19
CA GLU A 87 8.72 33.75 1.66
C GLU A 87 8.96 33.57 0.14
N LYS A 88 10.11 32.98 -0.26
CA LYS A 88 10.47 32.68 -1.66
C LYS A 88 10.74 31.20 -1.91
N GLN A 89 10.57 30.35 -0.90
CA GLN A 89 10.82 28.91 -0.98
C GLN A 89 9.51 28.16 -1.25
N GLN A 90 9.54 27.22 -2.19
CA GLN A 90 8.44 26.27 -2.39
C GLN A 90 8.58 25.09 -1.43
N LEU A 91 7.46 24.74 -0.80
CA LEU A 91 7.34 23.56 0.05
C LEU A 91 6.15 22.71 -0.38
N VAL A 92 6.26 21.41 -0.11
CA VAL A 92 5.14 20.48 -0.17
C VAL A 92 4.95 19.86 1.18
N GLN A 93 3.72 19.95 1.69
CA GLN A 93 3.26 19.16 2.82
C GLN A 93 2.52 17.93 2.29
N PHE A 94 3.03 16.76 2.64
CA PHE A 94 2.35 15.48 2.44
C PHE A 94 1.58 15.11 3.70
N SER A 95 0.41 14.50 3.54
CA SER A 95 -0.34 13.91 4.66
C SER A 95 -1.13 12.68 4.24
N ASP A 96 -1.04 11.61 5.02
CA ASP A 96 -1.85 10.41 4.94
C ASP A 96 -2.10 9.85 6.37
N PRO A 97 -3.29 9.31 6.68
CA PRO A 97 -3.57 8.77 8.01
C PRO A 97 -2.66 7.61 8.43
N MET A 98 -2.24 6.77 7.49
CA MET A 98 -1.43 5.58 7.76
C MET A 98 0.06 5.87 7.57
N TRP A 99 0.40 6.60 6.52
CA TRP A 99 1.78 6.89 6.11
C TRP A 99 2.32 8.23 6.61
N GLY A 100 1.53 8.93 7.41
CA GLY A 100 1.97 10.04 8.21
C GLY A 100 2.02 11.38 7.48
N THR A 101 2.76 12.32 8.05
CA THR A 101 2.82 13.70 7.57
C THR A 101 4.27 14.12 7.36
N GLY A 102 4.53 14.87 6.30
CA GLY A 102 5.88 15.29 5.96
C GLY A 102 5.92 16.67 5.34
N LEU A 103 7.05 17.34 5.50
CA LEU A 103 7.29 18.66 4.92
C LEU A 103 8.60 18.62 4.13
N PHE A 104 8.52 19.01 2.86
CA PHE A 104 9.61 18.91 1.90
C PHE A 104 9.92 20.28 1.33
N ASN A 105 11.20 20.66 1.35
CA ASN A 105 11.69 21.77 0.54
C ASN A 105 11.88 21.26 -0.88
N ILE A 106 11.18 21.87 -1.83
CA ILE A 106 11.11 21.36 -3.21
C ILE A 106 11.66 22.37 -4.21
N THR A 107 12.06 21.83 -5.35
CA THR A 107 12.33 22.55 -6.60
C THR A 107 11.43 21.99 -7.68
N LEU A 108 10.87 22.86 -8.51
CA LEU A 108 10.08 22.49 -9.68
C LEU A 108 10.87 22.85 -10.94
N THR A 109 11.19 21.85 -11.75
CA THR A 109 11.90 22.04 -13.02
C THR A 109 11.18 21.30 -14.13
N LYS A 110 10.69 22.01 -15.14
CA LYS A 110 10.06 21.44 -16.35
C LYS A 110 8.98 20.37 -16.05
N GLY A 111 8.13 20.62 -15.05
CA GLY A 111 7.04 19.71 -14.65
C GLY A 111 7.48 18.51 -13.79
N GLN A 112 8.76 18.45 -13.40
CA GLN A 112 9.27 17.52 -12.40
C GLN A 112 9.44 18.21 -11.06
N ILE A 113 9.23 17.44 -10.00
CA ILE A 113 9.46 17.81 -8.62
C ILE A 113 10.70 17.08 -8.10
N SER A 114 11.50 17.77 -7.30
CA SER A 114 12.59 17.17 -6.52
C SER A 114 12.73 17.90 -5.19
N GLY A 115 12.98 17.20 -4.10
CA GLY A 115 13.14 17.83 -2.80
C GLY A 115 13.57 16.89 -1.70
N SER A 116 13.92 17.47 -0.56
CA SER A 116 14.27 16.75 0.66
C SER A 116 13.48 17.29 1.83
N GLY A 117 13.19 16.42 2.79
CA GLY A 117 12.39 16.77 3.94
C GLY A 117 12.45 15.69 5.00
N LYS A 118 11.51 15.80 5.93
CA LYS A 118 11.28 14.78 6.94
C LYS A 118 9.84 14.30 6.86
N LEU A 119 9.66 13.02 7.14
CA LEU A 119 8.37 12.35 7.20
C LEU A 119 8.19 11.73 8.58
N ALA A 120 7.13 12.13 9.27
CA ALA A 120 6.72 11.61 10.55
C ALA A 120 5.67 10.51 10.34
N VAL A 121 6.08 9.25 10.52
CA VAL A 121 5.25 8.06 10.26
C VAL A 121 4.74 7.47 11.58
N PRO A 122 3.42 7.27 11.75
CA PRO A 122 2.87 6.57 12.90
C PRO A 122 3.38 5.12 12.97
N ASN A 123 3.79 4.66 14.15
CA ASN A 123 4.10 3.25 14.36
C ASN A 123 2.80 2.43 14.37
N GLN A 124 2.67 1.54 13.39
CA GLN A 124 1.51 0.67 13.21
C GLN A 124 1.36 -0.39 14.31
N HIS A 125 2.40 -0.64 15.12
CA HIS A 125 2.40 -1.60 16.23
C HIS A 125 2.33 -0.93 17.62
N GLY A 126 1.99 0.36 17.67
CA GLY A 126 2.07 1.17 18.88
C GLY A 126 3.45 1.80 19.10
N GLY A 127 3.55 2.84 19.94
CA GLY A 127 4.83 3.52 20.22
C GLY A 127 5.00 4.91 19.60
N GLY A 128 3.90 5.57 19.23
CA GLY A 128 3.92 6.98 18.79
C GLY A 128 4.34 7.19 17.34
N VAL A 129 4.74 8.41 17.02
CA VAL A 129 5.16 8.83 15.66
C VAL A 129 6.68 8.91 15.61
N LYS A 130 7.30 8.32 14.60
CA LYS A 130 8.76 8.40 14.37
C LYS A 130 9.05 9.23 13.12
N GLU A 131 10.07 10.08 13.20
CA GLU A 131 10.51 10.92 12.10
C GLU A 131 11.66 10.26 11.31
N TYR A 132 11.61 10.40 9.99
CA TYR A 132 12.59 9.86 9.06
C TYR A 132 13.02 10.93 8.06
N ASP A 133 14.29 10.91 7.67
CA ASP A 133 14.74 11.65 6.50
C ASP A 133 14.13 11.04 5.24
N ALA A 134 13.61 11.90 4.38
CA ALA A 134 12.93 11.48 3.16
C ALA A 134 13.25 12.42 2.00
N THR A 135 13.21 11.87 0.79
CA THR A 135 13.31 12.65 -0.45
C THR A 135 12.03 12.51 -1.25
N MET A 136 11.71 13.55 -2.02
CA MET A 136 10.55 13.61 -2.90
C MET A 136 11.05 13.80 -4.33
N SER A 137 10.56 13.00 -5.28
CA SER A 137 10.91 13.17 -6.69
C SER A 137 9.82 12.62 -7.62
N GLY A 138 9.75 13.11 -8.85
CA GLY A 138 8.85 12.55 -9.87
C GLY A 138 8.17 13.60 -10.72
N LYS A 139 7.05 13.21 -11.34
CA LYS A 139 6.18 14.11 -12.11
C LYS A 139 5.10 14.69 -11.19
N MET A 140 4.52 15.82 -11.54
CA MET A 140 3.41 16.39 -10.73
C MET A 140 2.17 15.49 -10.64
N THR A 141 2.02 14.51 -11.54
CA THR A 141 0.95 13.52 -11.51
C THR A 141 1.30 12.26 -10.72
N GLU A 142 2.58 12.04 -10.42
CA GLU A 142 3.11 10.84 -9.76
C GLU A 142 4.42 11.17 -9.05
N ILE A 143 4.36 11.18 -7.72
CA ILE A 143 5.44 11.64 -6.84
C ILE A 143 5.86 10.48 -5.94
N ALA A 144 7.14 10.11 -6.02
CA ALA A 144 7.75 9.15 -5.12
C ALA A 144 8.37 9.87 -3.91
N ILE A 145 8.00 9.44 -2.71
CA ILE A 145 8.64 9.80 -1.44
C ILE A 145 9.47 8.60 -0.99
N SER A 146 10.80 8.73 -1.03
CA SER A 146 11.73 7.68 -0.62
C SER A 146 12.20 7.87 0.82
N ILE A 147 12.13 6.80 1.61
CA ILE A 147 12.49 6.73 3.03
C ILE A 147 13.41 5.53 3.25
N PRO A 148 14.74 5.67 2.99
CA PRO A 148 15.66 4.53 2.93
C PRO A 148 15.80 3.74 4.24
N THR A 149 15.62 4.40 5.38
CA THR A 149 15.82 3.79 6.70
C THR A 149 14.54 3.19 7.30
N LEU A 150 13.41 3.29 6.60
CA LEU A 150 12.14 2.71 7.01
C LEU A 150 11.93 1.35 6.33
N MET A 151 11.72 0.29 7.11
CA MET A 151 11.29 -1.03 6.64
C MET A 151 12.13 -1.63 5.50
N GLY A 152 13.46 -1.62 5.66
CA GLY A 152 14.37 -2.13 4.62
C GLY A 152 14.42 -1.26 3.35
N GLY A 153 13.95 0.00 3.44
CA GLY A 153 13.82 0.95 2.34
C GLY A 153 12.38 1.02 1.85
N THR A 154 11.70 2.13 2.13
CA THR A 154 10.30 2.35 1.74
C THR A 154 10.20 3.42 0.67
N THR A 155 9.33 3.22 -0.32
CA THR A 155 8.92 4.26 -1.26
C THR A 155 7.40 4.37 -1.27
N ILE A 156 6.90 5.54 -0.89
CA ILE A 156 5.49 5.91 -1.01
C ILE A 156 5.31 6.64 -2.33
N THR A 157 4.57 6.05 -3.26
CA THR A 157 4.23 6.68 -4.54
C THR A 157 2.82 7.24 -4.47
N TRP A 158 2.73 8.56 -4.49
CA TRP A 158 1.47 9.29 -4.57
C TRP A 158 1.09 9.54 -6.02
N HIS A 159 -0.14 9.20 -6.38
CA HIS A 159 -0.70 9.45 -7.70
C HIS A 159 -1.85 10.47 -7.60
N ASN A 160 -1.81 11.49 -8.44
CA ASN A 160 -2.82 12.54 -8.44
C ASN A 160 -4.18 12.01 -8.92
N GLY A 161 -5.25 12.32 -8.18
CA GLY A 161 -6.62 12.01 -8.56
C GLY A 161 -7.15 10.68 -8.01
N LYS A 162 -8.23 10.17 -8.62
CA LYS A 162 -8.93 8.97 -8.15
C LYS A 162 -8.27 7.69 -8.69
N PRO A 163 -8.04 6.66 -7.86
CA PRO A 163 -7.53 5.39 -8.34
C PRO A 163 -8.56 4.64 -9.18
N ALA A 164 -8.11 4.04 -10.26
CA ALA A 164 -8.91 3.12 -11.05
C ALA A 164 -9.32 1.89 -10.20
N PRO A 165 -10.50 1.28 -10.44
CA PRO A 165 -10.93 0.08 -9.71
C PRO A 165 -9.90 -1.05 -9.72
N ALA A 166 -9.15 -1.20 -10.83
CA ALA A 166 -8.15 -2.26 -10.98
C ALA A 166 -7.00 -2.11 -9.97
N VAL A 167 -6.55 -0.87 -9.73
CA VAL A 167 -5.49 -0.57 -8.76
C VAL A 167 -5.94 -0.91 -7.33
N LYS A 168 -7.22 -0.68 -7.00
CA LYS A 168 -7.77 -0.96 -5.66
C LYS A 168 -7.83 -2.44 -5.29
N ILE A 169 -7.85 -3.32 -6.29
CA ILE A 169 -8.00 -4.78 -6.12
C ILE A 169 -6.73 -5.56 -6.51
N ALA A 170 -5.70 -4.90 -7.03
CA ALA A 170 -4.43 -5.55 -7.31
C ALA A 170 -3.76 -6.00 -6.01
N GLY A 171 -3.15 -7.19 -6.02
CA GLY A 171 -2.49 -7.76 -4.86
C GLY A 171 -2.47 -9.28 -4.86
N SER A 172 -1.96 -9.83 -3.76
CA SER A 172 -1.95 -11.27 -3.47
C SER A 172 -2.88 -11.56 -2.31
N TYR A 173 -3.76 -12.54 -2.47
CA TYR A 173 -4.81 -12.87 -1.53
C TYR A 173 -4.70 -14.34 -1.17
N GLN A 174 -4.38 -14.64 0.08
CA GLN A 174 -4.37 -16.01 0.60
C GLN A 174 -5.75 -16.34 1.19
N GLY A 175 -6.26 -17.54 0.94
CA GLY A 175 -7.57 -17.95 1.44
C GLY A 175 -7.93 -19.38 1.10
N ASP A 176 -9.17 -19.74 1.41
CA ASP A 176 -9.72 -21.04 1.06
C ASP A 176 -10.40 -20.95 -0.31
N ASP A 177 -10.14 -21.96 -1.14
CA ASP A 177 -10.89 -22.16 -2.38
C ASP A 177 -11.95 -23.24 -2.18
N LYS A 178 -13.19 -22.95 -2.54
CA LYS A 178 -14.31 -23.88 -2.40
C LYS A 178 -14.93 -24.13 -3.76
N ILE A 179 -15.19 -25.38 -4.10
CA ILE A 179 -15.94 -25.75 -5.30
C ILE A 179 -17.19 -26.51 -4.92
N ASN A 180 -18.25 -26.36 -5.72
CA ASN A 180 -19.40 -27.23 -5.69
C ASN A 180 -19.64 -27.81 -7.08
N VAL A 181 -19.55 -29.12 -7.20
CA VAL A 181 -19.75 -29.86 -8.46
C VAL A 181 -21.22 -30.26 -8.57
N GLY A 182 -21.89 -29.79 -9.62
CA GLY A 182 -23.30 -30.08 -9.91
C GLY A 182 -24.30 -29.58 -8.85
N GLY A 183 -23.85 -28.73 -7.92
CA GLY A 183 -24.67 -28.28 -6.79
C GLY A 183 -24.78 -29.29 -5.63
N MET A 184 -24.23 -30.49 -5.78
CA MET A 184 -24.40 -31.60 -4.83
C MET A 184 -23.14 -31.93 -4.04
N PHE A 185 -21.95 -31.65 -4.59
CA PHE A 185 -20.68 -32.11 -4.03
C PHE A 185 -19.77 -30.93 -3.69
N PRO A 186 -19.81 -30.43 -2.44
CA PRO A 186 -18.94 -29.36 -1.99
C PRO A 186 -17.56 -29.90 -1.60
N TYR A 187 -16.51 -29.20 -2.03
CA TYR A 187 -15.13 -29.46 -1.63
C TYR A 187 -14.45 -28.14 -1.26
N THR A 188 -13.50 -28.22 -0.34
CA THR A 188 -12.62 -27.11 0.04
C THR A 188 -11.19 -27.51 -0.25
N SER A 189 -10.36 -26.55 -0.63
CA SER A 189 -8.94 -26.78 -0.88
C SER A 189 -8.26 -27.40 0.33
N ALA A 190 -7.33 -28.32 0.09
CA ALA A 190 -6.60 -29.02 1.13
C ALA A 190 -5.76 -28.05 1.98
N ASP A 191 -5.22 -27.01 1.33
CA ASP A 191 -4.44 -25.95 1.94
C ASP A 191 -5.02 -24.58 1.56
N LYS A 192 -4.59 -23.54 2.28
CA LYS A 192 -4.82 -22.16 1.84
C LYS A 192 -4.02 -21.89 0.56
N VAL A 193 -4.67 -21.26 -0.40
CA VAL A 193 -4.09 -20.93 -1.70
C VAL A 193 -3.97 -19.42 -1.88
N THR A 194 -3.00 -18.97 -2.68
CA THR A 194 -2.73 -17.55 -2.92
C THR A 194 -3.10 -17.14 -4.33
N TYR A 195 -4.24 -16.47 -4.46
CA TYR A 195 -4.69 -15.85 -5.70
C TYR A 195 -3.93 -14.54 -5.93
N LYS A 196 -3.60 -14.21 -7.18
CA LYS A 196 -2.96 -12.93 -7.52
C LYS A 196 -3.79 -12.15 -8.53
N VAL A 197 -3.93 -10.85 -8.29
CA VAL A 197 -4.58 -9.90 -9.20
C VAL A 197 -3.58 -8.85 -9.64
N GLU A 198 -3.48 -8.66 -10.96
CA GLU A 198 -2.60 -7.68 -11.58
C GLU A 198 -3.45 -6.64 -12.32
N ALA A 199 -3.24 -5.36 -12.02
CA ALA A 199 -3.90 -4.27 -12.74
C ALA A 199 -3.18 -4.00 -14.07
N ASN A 200 -3.96 -3.93 -15.15
CA ASN A 200 -3.47 -3.55 -16.47
C ASN A 200 -3.59 -2.03 -16.69
N ALA A 201 -2.79 -1.48 -17.59
CA ALA A 201 -2.78 -0.04 -17.90
C ALA A 201 -4.10 0.46 -18.51
N ASP A 202 -4.87 -0.43 -19.14
CA ASP A 202 -6.19 -0.13 -19.72
C ASP A 202 -7.34 -0.17 -18.70
N GLY A 203 -7.03 -0.41 -17.42
CA GLY A 203 -8.01 -0.48 -16.34
C GLY A 203 -8.68 -1.85 -16.18
N THR A 204 -8.30 -2.85 -16.96
CA THR A 204 -8.68 -4.26 -16.74
C THR A 204 -7.77 -4.93 -15.69
N ILE A 205 -8.09 -6.16 -15.30
CA ILE A 205 -7.21 -6.98 -14.43
C ILE A 205 -6.88 -8.33 -15.06
N ASN A 206 -5.76 -8.92 -14.65
CA ASN A 206 -5.49 -10.35 -14.81
C ASN A 206 -5.67 -11.05 -13.47
N LEU A 207 -6.37 -12.19 -13.48
CA LEU A 207 -6.49 -13.08 -12.33
C LEU A 207 -5.61 -14.31 -12.55
N VAL A 208 -4.65 -14.54 -11.66
CA VAL A 208 -3.85 -15.77 -11.61
C VAL A 208 -4.40 -16.66 -10.50
N VAL A 209 -4.91 -17.82 -10.89
CA VAL A 209 -5.35 -18.86 -9.97
C VAL A 209 -4.21 -19.87 -9.81
N PRO A 210 -3.71 -20.10 -8.59
CA PRO A 210 -2.60 -21.04 -8.37
C PRO A 210 -3.07 -22.49 -8.55
N GLU A 211 -2.14 -23.43 -8.43
CA GLU A 211 -2.50 -24.84 -8.26
C GLU A 211 -3.36 -25.01 -7.00
N VAL A 212 -4.48 -25.74 -7.12
CA VAL A 212 -5.39 -26.04 -6.02
C VAL A 212 -5.62 -27.54 -5.90
N LYS A 213 -5.51 -28.07 -4.69
CA LYS A 213 -5.74 -29.49 -4.38
C LYS A 213 -7.02 -29.68 -3.59
N TYR A 214 -7.81 -30.70 -3.93
CA TYR A 214 -9.00 -31.11 -3.19
C TYR A 214 -8.90 -32.60 -2.89
N ASN A 215 -8.77 -32.95 -1.61
CA ASN A 215 -8.58 -34.33 -1.19
C ASN A 215 -9.92 -35.01 -0.88
N GLY A 216 -9.99 -36.33 -1.05
CA GLY A 216 -11.13 -37.15 -0.64
C GLY A 216 -12.41 -36.89 -1.45
N THR A 217 -12.29 -36.44 -2.70
CA THR A 217 -13.48 -36.27 -3.56
C THR A 217 -14.00 -37.63 -4.04
N VAL A 218 -15.21 -37.68 -4.58
CA VAL A 218 -15.78 -38.92 -5.15
C VAL A 218 -14.94 -39.49 -6.31
N MET A 219 -14.16 -38.64 -6.97
CA MET A 219 -13.25 -39.01 -8.07
C MET A 219 -11.83 -39.34 -7.59
N GLY A 220 -11.53 -39.23 -6.29
CA GLY A 220 -10.18 -39.29 -5.74
C GLY A 220 -9.64 -37.91 -5.37
N ASP A 221 -8.34 -37.81 -5.10
CA ASP A 221 -7.70 -36.52 -4.85
C ASP A 221 -7.53 -35.78 -6.18
N LEU A 222 -7.99 -34.54 -6.23
CA LEU A 222 -8.01 -33.70 -7.42
C LEU A 222 -6.95 -32.62 -7.30
N THR A 223 -6.23 -32.34 -8.39
CA THR A 223 -5.38 -31.16 -8.51
C THR A 223 -5.75 -30.39 -9.77
N LEU A 224 -6.17 -29.13 -9.59
CA LEU A 224 -6.37 -28.16 -10.65
C LEU A 224 -5.09 -27.34 -10.79
N GLY A 225 -4.39 -27.47 -11.91
CA GLY A 225 -3.16 -26.74 -12.18
C GLY A 225 -3.40 -25.23 -12.35
N THR A 226 -2.33 -24.45 -12.19
CA THR A 226 -2.34 -22.99 -12.33
C THR A 226 -2.88 -22.54 -13.69
N TYR A 227 -3.69 -21.49 -13.70
CA TYR A 227 -4.17 -20.83 -14.91
C TYR A 227 -4.31 -19.31 -14.71
N THR A 228 -4.52 -18.58 -15.81
CA THR A 228 -4.68 -17.13 -15.77
C THR A 228 -5.84 -16.70 -16.67
N ILE A 229 -6.75 -15.89 -16.12
CA ILE A 229 -7.80 -15.21 -16.87
C ILE A 229 -7.34 -13.77 -17.07
N LYS A 230 -7.06 -13.39 -18.32
CA LYS A 230 -6.50 -12.07 -18.65
C LYS A 230 -7.58 -11.07 -19.04
N ASN A 231 -7.27 -9.78 -18.87
CA ASN A 231 -8.05 -8.64 -19.36
C ASN A 231 -9.53 -8.72 -18.95
N ILE A 232 -9.78 -8.97 -17.66
CA ILE A 232 -11.12 -8.97 -17.08
C ILE A 232 -11.56 -7.50 -16.94
N PRO A 233 -12.61 -7.05 -17.65
CA PRO A 233 -13.06 -5.67 -17.59
C PRO A 233 -13.83 -5.39 -16.30
N TYR A 234 -13.86 -4.12 -15.89
CA TYR A 234 -14.68 -3.66 -14.79
C TYR A 234 -16.13 -3.42 -15.25
N ASP A 235 -17.09 -3.98 -14.52
CA ASP A 235 -18.51 -3.72 -14.68
C ASP A 235 -18.97 -2.75 -13.59
N GLU A 236 -19.29 -1.51 -13.98
CA GLU A 236 -19.72 -0.44 -13.08
C GLU A 236 -21.06 -0.74 -12.38
N THR A 237 -21.94 -1.51 -13.02
CA THR A 237 -23.26 -1.84 -12.46
C THR A 237 -23.11 -2.87 -11.34
N GLN A 238 -22.28 -3.88 -11.57
CA GLN A 238 -21.99 -4.95 -10.61
C GLN A 238 -20.90 -4.55 -9.61
N LYS A 239 -20.21 -3.44 -9.84
CA LYS A 239 -19.03 -2.98 -9.09
C LYS A 239 -17.96 -4.07 -8.93
N ALA A 240 -17.78 -4.88 -9.98
CA ALA A 240 -16.94 -6.06 -9.99
C ALA A 240 -16.24 -6.22 -11.34
N PHE A 241 -15.16 -6.99 -11.37
CA PHE A 241 -14.52 -7.40 -12.62
C PHE A 241 -15.17 -8.67 -13.12
N VAL A 242 -15.79 -8.63 -14.31
CA VAL A 242 -16.64 -9.71 -14.79
C VAL A 242 -16.27 -10.05 -16.22
N LYS A 243 -16.04 -11.34 -16.50
CA LYS A 243 -15.71 -11.81 -17.85
C LYS A 243 -16.27 -13.19 -18.11
N ALA A 244 -16.98 -13.36 -19.21
CA ALA A 244 -17.15 -14.67 -19.84
C ALA A 244 -15.89 -14.95 -20.67
N TYR A 245 -15.28 -16.12 -20.50
CA TYR A 245 -13.92 -16.38 -21.00
C TYR A 245 -13.82 -17.64 -21.87
N LYS A 246 -14.93 -18.11 -22.45
CA LYS A 246 -14.96 -19.28 -23.33
C LYS A 246 -14.00 -19.16 -24.52
N ASP A 247 -13.83 -17.95 -25.04
CA ASP A 247 -13.05 -17.65 -26.25
C ASP A 247 -11.57 -17.35 -25.95
N ASP A 248 -11.18 -17.34 -24.67
CA ASP A 248 -9.82 -17.01 -24.25
C ASP A 248 -8.84 -18.20 -24.39
N ASN A 249 -9.34 -19.40 -24.73
CA ASN A 249 -8.55 -20.63 -24.89
C ASN A 249 -7.65 -20.93 -23.66
N ILE A 250 -8.19 -20.75 -22.46
CA ILE A 250 -7.45 -20.91 -21.21
C ILE A 250 -7.27 -22.40 -20.93
N LYS A 251 -6.02 -22.85 -21.04
CA LYS A 251 -5.60 -24.23 -20.77
C LYS A 251 -5.14 -24.42 -19.34
N PHE A 252 -5.35 -25.61 -18.80
CA PHE A 252 -4.90 -26.02 -17.48
C PHE A 252 -4.71 -27.54 -17.41
N LEU A 253 -3.78 -27.97 -16.56
CA LEU A 253 -3.58 -29.39 -16.26
C LEU A 253 -4.54 -29.81 -15.16
N PHE A 254 -5.22 -30.94 -15.32
CA PHE A 254 -6.04 -31.54 -14.28
C PHE A 254 -5.51 -32.94 -13.95
N THR A 255 -5.25 -33.17 -12.66
CA THR A 255 -4.73 -34.45 -12.14
C THR A 255 -5.73 -35.08 -11.19
N ILE A 256 -5.90 -36.39 -11.32
CA ILE A 256 -6.73 -37.23 -10.45
C ILE A 256 -5.83 -38.33 -9.89
N VAL A 257 -5.82 -38.49 -8.57
CA VAL A 257 -5.17 -39.62 -7.88
C VAL A 257 -6.23 -40.45 -7.16
N LYS A 258 -6.37 -41.71 -7.53
CA LYS A 258 -7.34 -42.63 -6.93
C LYS A 258 -6.75 -44.03 -6.82
N ASP A 259 -6.78 -44.61 -5.62
CA ASP A 259 -6.30 -45.97 -5.33
C ASP A 259 -4.86 -46.21 -5.84
N GLY A 260 -3.98 -45.21 -5.69
CA GLY A 260 -2.58 -45.26 -6.13
C GLY A 260 -2.36 -45.01 -7.63
N ASN A 261 -3.42 -44.87 -8.43
CA ASN A 261 -3.33 -44.55 -9.86
C ASN A 261 -3.43 -43.04 -10.08
N THR A 262 -2.58 -42.51 -10.96
CA THR A 262 -2.57 -41.09 -11.35
C THR A 262 -3.03 -40.95 -12.81
N THR A 263 -4.05 -40.13 -13.04
CA THR A 263 -4.49 -39.70 -14.37
C THR A 263 -4.27 -38.21 -14.53
N GLN A 264 -3.63 -37.78 -15.62
CA GLN A 264 -3.39 -36.38 -15.94
C GLN A 264 -3.90 -36.06 -17.33
N LYS A 265 -4.57 -34.90 -17.47
CA LYS A 265 -5.06 -34.43 -18.75
C LYS A 265 -5.11 -32.90 -18.80
N GLU A 266 -4.71 -32.34 -19.94
CA GLU A 266 -4.92 -30.93 -20.23
C GLU A 266 -6.38 -30.70 -20.67
N TYR A 267 -7.01 -29.69 -20.08
CA TYR A 267 -8.33 -29.21 -20.48
C TYR A 267 -8.25 -27.75 -20.89
N THR A 268 -9.31 -27.30 -21.55
CA THR A 268 -9.52 -25.90 -21.92
C THR A 268 -10.87 -25.45 -21.37
N PHE A 269 -10.93 -24.25 -20.81
CA PHE A 269 -12.19 -23.63 -20.44
C PHE A 269 -12.89 -23.02 -21.66
N ASP A 270 -13.54 -23.87 -22.47
CA ASP A 270 -14.14 -23.52 -23.76
C ASP A 270 -15.68 -23.49 -23.75
N LYS A 271 -16.30 -23.66 -22.56
CA LYS A 271 -17.75 -23.78 -22.43
C LYS A 271 -18.43 -22.41 -22.30
N PRO A 272 -19.63 -22.21 -22.89
CA PRO A 272 -20.33 -20.92 -22.85
C PRO A 272 -20.61 -20.37 -21.45
N LEU A 273 -20.72 -21.26 -20.47
CA LEU A 273 -21.02 -20.92 -19.07
C LEU A 273 -19.77 -20.56 -18.26
N CYS A 274 -18.57 -20.65 -18.85
CA CYS A 274 -17.32 -20.25 -18.23
C CYS A 274 -17.29 -18.73 -18.00
N LYS A 275 -17.44 -18.32 -16.74
CA LYS A 275 -17.53 -16.91 -16.34
C LYS A 275 -16.94 -16.69 -14.96
N VAL A 276 -16.14 -15.63 -14.84
CA VAL A 276 -15.54 -15.20 -13.58
C VAL A 276 -16.11 -13.85 -13.14
N MET A 277 -16.22 -13.68 -11.84
CA MET A 277 -16.47 -12.41 -11.16
C MET A 277 -15.45 -12.25 -10.04
N VAL A 278 -14.73 -11.12 -10.05
CA VAL A 278 -13.73 -10.75 -9.03
C VAL A 278 -14.18 -9.45 -8.35
N SER A 279 -14.28 -9.46 -7.02
CA SER A 279 -14.78 -8.32 -6.26
C SER A 279 -14.21 -8.26 -4.84
N LYS A 280 -14.61 -7.24 -4.08
CA LYS A 280 -14.50 -7.20 -2.62
C LYS A 280 -15.90 -7.14 -2.03
N ASP A 281 -16.15 -7.86 -0.94
CA ASP A 281 -17.41 -7.76 -0.21
C ASP A 281 -17.51 -6.47 0.61
N ASP A 282 -18.65 -6.24 1.27
CA ASP A 282 -18.89 -5.03 2.08
C ASP A 282 -17.90 -4.83 3.23
N LYS A 283 -17.16 -5.88 3.62
CA LYS A 283 -16.12 -5.86 4.65
C LYS A 283 -14.72 -5.73 4.06
N GLY A 284 -14.60 -5.57 2.74
CA GLY A 284 -13.34 -5.46 2.01
C GLY A 284 -12.64 -6.79 1.76
N VAL A 285 -13.27 -7.93 2.05
CA VAL A 285 -12.70 -9.26 1.82
C VAL A 285 -12.68 -9.53 0.32
N PHE A 286 -11.55 -10.00 -0.20
CA PHE A 286 -11.42 -10.32 -1.62
C PHE A 286 -12.16 -11.63 -1.94
N VAL A 287 -12.98 -11.60 -2.99
CA VAL A 287 -13.84 -12.71 -3.40
C VAL A 287 -13.69 -12.97 -4.89
N VAL A 288 -13.56 -14.24 -5.26
CA VAL A 288 -13.72 -14.69 -6.65
C VAL A 288 -14.87 -15.69 -6.70
N ASN A 289 -15.80 -15.47 -7.62
CA ASN A 289 -16.77 -16.49 -8.03
C ASN A 289 -16.43 -16.91 -9.45
N ASN A 290 -16.25 -18.21 -9.67
CA ASN A 290 -15.89 -18.75 -10.96
C ASN A 290 -16.78 -19.93 -11.31
N THR A 291 -17.60 -19.80 -12.36
CA THR A 291 -18.39 -20.90 -12.88
C THR A 291 -17.68 -21.45 -14.10
N TYR A 292 -17.46 -22.76 -14.15
CA TYR A 292 -16.80 -23.42 -15.27
C TYR A 292 -17.25 -24.86 -15.46
N GLN A 293 -16.96 -25.39 -16.63
CA GLN A 293 -17.17 -26.77 -17.00
C GLN A 293 -15.98 -27.19 -17.86
N MET A 294 -15.52 -28.43 -17.70
CA MET A 294 -14.33 -28.94 -18.40
C MET A 294 -14.66 -30.20 -19.19
N GLY A 295 -14.08 -30.31 -20.38
CA GLY A 295 -14.24 -31.47 -21.25
C GLY A 295 -15.70 -31.78 -21.56
N ALA A 296 -16.07 -33.06 -21.44
CA ALA A 296 -17.43 -33.57 -21.66
C ALA A 296 -18.20 -33.78 -20.35
N MET A 297 -17.77 -33.18 -19.24
CA MET A 297 -18.43 -33.33 -17.94
C MET A 297 -19.87 -32.80 -18.02
N PRO A 298 -20.90 -33.54 -17.57
CA PRO A 298 -22.29 -33.09 -17.68
C PRO A 298 -22.68 -32.02 -16.65
N MET A 299 -21.87 -31.84 -15.60
CA MET A 299 -22.15 -30.94 -14.47
C MET A 299 -21.29 -29.67 -14.53
N LEU A 300 -21.85 -28.55 -14.06
CA LEU A 300 -21.11 -27.32 -13.79
C LEU A 300 -20.31 -27.41 -12.49
N ILE A 301 -19.23 -26.66 -12.43
CA ILE A 301 -18.45 -26.44 -11.21
C ILE A 301 -18.59 -24.96 -10.86
N ASN A 302 -19.03 -24.69 -9.63
CA ASN A 302 -19.07 -23.35 -9.08
C ASN A 302 -17.98 -23.21 -8.02
N GLY A 303 -16.94 -22.46 -8.36
CA GLY A 303 -15.85 -22.09 -7.47
C GLY A 303 -16.12 -20.77 -6.76
N THR A 304 -15.76 -20.71 -5.48
CA THR A 304 -15.75 -19.51 -4.66
C THR A 304 -14.45 -19.48 -3.86
N PHE A 305 -13.64 -18.47 -4.11
CA PHE A 305 -12.50 -18.12 -3.28
C PHE A 305 -12.85 -16.96 -2.37
N LYS A 306 -12.44 -17.02 -1.11
CA LYS A 306 -12.49 -15.88 -0.19
C LYS A 306 -11.15 -15.73 0.53
N SER A 307 -10.58 -14.53 0.49
CA SER A 307 -9.35 -14.27 1.22
C SER A 307 -9.56 -14.43 2.72
N SER A 308 -8.57 -14.99 3.41
CA SER A 308 -8.44 -14.84 4.85
C SER A 308 -8.29 -13.36 5.21
N LYS A 309 -8.76 -13.00 6.40
CA LYS A 309 -8.41 -11.71 7.00
C LYS A 309 -6.95 -11.69 7.44
#